data_AF-A0A9D9HTY4-F1
#
_entry.id   AF-A0A9D9HTY4-F1
#
_cell.length_a   1.000
_cell.length_b   1.000
_cell.length_c   1.000
_cell.angle_alpha   90.00
_cell.angle_beta   90.00
_cell.angle_gamma   90.00
#
_symmetry.space_group_name_H-M   'P 1'
#
loop_
_entity.id
_entity.type
_entity.pdbx_description
1 polymer ?
#
loop_
_entity_poly.entity_id
_entity_poly.type
_entity_poly.pdbx_seq_one_letter_code
_entity_poly.pdbx_strand_id
1 'polypeptide(L)'
;MKRHFVLSMLCIAGMLLGHAVTIHTIGDSTMANYNESTTQQRGWGQMLQQFFGNGAVVNNRAKAGASSKSFYLEAPYWTTVKTQIEEGDYVLIQFAHNDEKNNGLDGDTVRAVTGDQSVDYRGTTAQGTYKTYLRKYVEETRALGATPIFVAPMCRKYFSSNTIRRSGRHDLGDKFSVLNADGTITESSVPESDNTYDYPYAMQQVAQELNVPFIDLTTASADLYLEYGESYCTELLFMPDDGTHTTALGATLIARLAVQGLAEQNLLTQYINASSDLLVNPSEIDFSDMYVGQISTKEITLSGFDLTPEAGTFNVTVSEGFELSTDKETYVSQLTLTYTNGNLDFTRLYVRYQPMQAGGFSGTLTISNGTISKELPISGNAIQLQGGTQVLAYWDLTSNEEAELEGPATIVEESWSGMEVQKYSAPNANTTWPAESGFTTERKTQRNLIVGGTWPAGEIDEVSTRYIQFGIQANQATELNIDSIGLYVGGAGGNGMRCRVWYSLNEDFSNAVAIADYSTSMVSNTMYAVSATPVVRLTAGETLYLRIYPWYNNSSAATGKTLCLSAVTIRGVATADATSGVGITEQNLEVKAVEYYAIDGRQLGKEPQQGIYIVRKQMSDGSVRVTKMLK
;
A
#
# COMPACT_ATOMS: atom_id res chain seq x y z
N MET A 1 -50.87 3.94 -62.09
CA MET A 1 -49.84 4.63 -61.29
C MET A 1 -49.15 3.61 -60.39
N LYS A 2 -47.91 3.23 -60.67
CA LYS A 2 -47.08 2.41 -59.78
C LYS A 2 -45.80 3.21 -59.51
N ARG A 3 -45.71 3.84 -58.35
CA ARG A 3 -44.52 4.56 -57.88
C ARG A 3 -43.51 3.53 -57.36
N HIS A 4 -42.32 3.52 -57.96
CA HIS A 4 -41.14 2.84 -57.41
C HIS A 4 -40.45 3.81 -56.44
N PHE A 5 -40.23 3.37 -55.20
CA PHE A 5 -39.38 4.05 -54.23
C PHE A 5 -38.02 3.36 -54.25
N VAL A 6 -36.98 4.11 -54.56
CA VAL A 6 -35.58 3.72 -54.39
C VAL A 6 -35.20 4.11 -52.96
N LEU A 7 -34.80 3.13 -52.14
CA LEU A 7 -34.28 3.37 -50.79
C LEU A 7 -32.75 3.32 -50.87
N SER A 8 -32.11 4.47 -50.66
CA SER A 8 -30.66 4.61 -50.59
C SER A 8 -30.13 4.00 -49.30
N MET A 9 -29.19 3.06 -49.43
CA MET A 9 -28.52 2.39 -48.31
C MET A 9 -27.37 3.30 -47.83
N LEU A 10 -27.52 3.87 -46.63
CA LEU A 10 -26.49 4.67 -45.97
C LEU A 10 -25.59 3.72 -45.16
N CYS A 11 -24.39 3.43 -45.67
CA CYS A 11 -23.35 2.73 -44.90
C CYS A 11 -22.78 3.68 -43.84
N ILE A 12 -23.20 3.50 -42.59
CA ILE A 12 -22.50 4.08 -41.43
C ILE A 12 -21.33 3.15 -41.12
N ALA A 13 -20.12 3.56 -41.51
CA ALA A 13 -18.89 3.00 -40.99
C ALA A 13 -18.76 3.46 -39.53
N GLY A 14 -19.28 2.67 -38.59
CA GLY A 14 -18.97 2.85 -37.18
C GLY A 14 -17.50 2.55 -36.96
N MET A 15 -16.71 3.55 -36.58
CA MET A 15 -15.44 3.31 -35.91
C MET A 15 -15.76 2.56 -34.62
N LEU A 16 -15.43 1.26 -34.60
CA LEU A 16 -15.35 0.48 -33.37
C LEU A 16 -14.22 1.08 -32.53
N LEU A 17 -14.56 2.01 -31.64
CA LEU A 17 -13.74 2.29 -30.47
C LEU A 17 -13.69 0.98 -29.67
N GLY A 18 -12.59 0.24 -29.78
CA GLY A 18 -12.41 -0.99 -29.02
C GLY A 18 -12.51 -0.69 -27.53
N HIS A 19 -13.32 -1.45 -26.79
CA HIS A 19 -13.30 -1.40 -25.33
C HIS A 19 -11.87 -1.72 -24.85
N ALA A 20 -11.36 -0.92 -23.90
CA ALA A 20 -10.11 -1.21 -23.22
C ALA A 20 -10.30 -2.50 -22.40
N VAL A 21 -9.42 -3.49 -22.57
CA VAL A 21 -9.51 -4.74 -21.81
C VAL A 21 -8.82 -4.58 -20.46
N THR A 22 -9.43 -5.08 -19.40
CA THR A 22 -8.81 -5.07 -18.07
C THR A 22 -8.26 -6.45 -17.73
N ILE A 23 -7.00 -6.47 -17.29
CA ILE A 23 -6.30 -7.63 -16.75
C ILE A 23 -6.32 -7.49 -15.23
N HIS A 24 -7.25 -8.15 -14.58
CA HIS A 24 -7.34 -8.19 -13.12
C HIS A 24 -6.36 -9.23 -12.58
N THR A 25 -5.65 -8.92 -11.50
CA THR A 25 -4.78 -9.90 -10.84
C THR A 25 -5.21 -10.10 -9.39
N ILE A 26 -5.38 -11.35 -8.96
CA ILE A 26 -5.73 -11.72 -7.58
C ILE A 26 -4.72 -12.70 -6.98
N GLY A 27 -4.21 -12.39 -5.79
CA GLY A 27 -3.15 -13.17 -5.17
C GLY A 27 -2.64 -12.59 -3.86
N ASP A 28 -1.41 -12.93 -3.50
CA ASP A 28 -0.80 -12.68 -2.19
C ASP A 28 0.26 -11.55 -2.19
N SER A 29 1.11 -11.49 -1.16
CA SER A 29 2.15 -10.47 -1.00
C SER A 29 3.20 -10.47 -2.11
N THR A 30 3.40 -11.59 -2.81
CA THR A 30 4.34 -11.65 -3.94
C THR A 30 3.80 -10.95 -5.19
N MET A 31 2.50 -10.65 -5.23
CA MET A 31 1.84 -9.98 -6.36
C MET A 31 1.31 -8.58 -6.01
N ALA A 32 1.10 -8.27 -4.72
CA ALA A 32 0.47 -7.03 -4.24
C ALA A 32 1.24 -5.73 -4.57
N ASN A 33 0.52 -4.60 -4.50
CA ASN A 33 1.08 -3.26 -4.60
C ASN A 33 1.70 -2.81 -3.26
N TYR A 34 2.83 -2.10 -3.32
CA TYR A 34 3.52 -1.53 -2.17
C TYR A 34 3.84 -0.06 -2.40
N ASN A 35 3.79 0.73 -1.32
CA ASN A 35 4.11 2.16 -1.37
C ASN A 35 5.62 2.35 -1.49
N GLU A 36 6.02 2.97 -2.60
CA GLU A 36 7.43 3.18 -2.96
C GLU A 36 8.16 4.13 -2.00
N SER A 37 7.42 4.97 -1.28
CA SER A 37 8.00 5.90 -0.31
C SER A 37 8.31 5.24 1.03
N THR A 38 7.73 4.06 1.34
CA THR A 38 7.87 3.41 2.65
C THR A 38 8.63 2.10 2.61
N THR A 39 8.70 1.42 1.48
CA THR A 39 9.40 0.14 1.35
C THR A 39 10.01 -0.08 -0.04
N GLN A 40 11.06 -0.88 -0.11
CA GLN A 40 11.66 -1.35 -1.37
C GLN A 40 10.97 -2.60 -1.94
N GLN A 41 10.08 -3.22 -1.16
CA GLN A 41 9.33 -4.40 -1.57
C GLN A 41 8.40 -4.06 -2.73
N ARG A 42 8.31 -4.95 -3.72
CA ARG A 42 7.34 -4.88 -4.82
C ARG A 42 6.78 -6.27 -5.09
N GLY A 43 5.49 -6.36 -5.34
CA GLY A 43 4.91 -7.57 -5.92
C GLY A 43 4.98 -7.53 -7.44
N TRP A 44 5.08 -8.68 -8.10
CA TRP A 44 5.22 -8.72 -9.56
C TRP A 44 3.99 -8.17 -10.30
N GLY A 45 2.79 -8.27 -9.71
CA GLY A 45 1.58 -7.67 -10.24
C GLY A 45 1.65 -6.13 -10.31
N GLN A 46 2.37 -5.50 -9.38
CA GLN A 46 2.64 -4.06 -9.40
C GLN A 46 3.50 -3.65 -10.60
N MET A 47 4.38 -4.57 -11.03
CA MET A 47 5.30 -4.36 -12.14
C MET A 47 4.73 -4.84 -13.48
N LEU A 48 3.49 -5.32 -13.54
CA LEU A 48 2.96 -6.02 -14.71
C LEU A 48 2.53 -5.07 -15.84
N GLN A 49 2.00 -3.89 -15.53
CA GLN A 49 1.45 -2.95 -16.52
C GLN A 49 2.47 -2.56 -17.60
N GLN A 50 3.76 -2.46 -17.27
CA GLN A 50 4.81 -2.05 -18.21
C GLN A 50 4.96 -3.00 -19.42
N PHE A 51 4.46 -4.23 -19.32
CA PHE A 51 4.48 -5.22 -20.39
C PHE A 51 3.22 -5.22 -21.27
N PHE A 52 2.21 -4.42 -20.92
CA PHE A 52 0.94 -4.34 -21.63
C PHE A 52 0.70 -2.94 -22.21
N GLY A 53 0.17 -2.90 -23.42
CA GLY A 53 -0.22 -1.71 -24.17
C GLY A 53 -1.47 -1.95 -25.01
N ASN A 54 -1.64 -1.16 -26.08
CA ASN A 54 -2.77 -1.30 -27.02
C ASN A 54 -4.16 -1.28 -26.34
N GLY A 55 -4.32 -0.44 -25.31
CA GLY A 55 -5.57 -0.30 -24.58
C GLY A 55 -5.82 -1.34 -23.48
N ALA A 56 -4.86 -2.21 -23.17
CA ALA A 56 -4.95 -3.08 -21.99
C ALA A 56 -4.49 -2.37 -20.71
N VAL A 57 -5.27 -2.52 -19.64
CA VAL A 57 -4.99 -1.96 -18.31
C VAL A 57 -4.89 -3.09 -17.28
N VAL A 58 -3.91 -3.02 -16.39
CA VAL A 58 -3.74 -3.97 -15.29
C VAL A 58 -4.39 -3.41 -14.02
N ASN A 59 -5.38 -4.14 -13.49
CA ASN A 59 -5.99 -3.87 -12.20
C ASN A 59 -5.44 -4.84 -11.15
N ASN A 60 -4.34 -4.47 -10.49
CA ASN A 60 -3.73 -5.33 -9.47
C ASN A 60 -4.51 -5.29 -8.15
N ARG A 61 -5.11 -6.43 -7.79
CA ARG A 61 -5.95 -6.59 -6.59
C ARG A 61 -5.40 -7.62 -5.61
N ALA A 62 -4.15 -8.04 -5.78
CA ALA A 62 -3.49 -8.92 -4.82
C ALA A 62 -3.35 -8.27 -3.44
N LYS A 63 -3.46 -9.08 -2.39
CA LYS A 63 -3.44 -8.65 -1.00
C LYS A 63 -2.33 -9.36 -0.24
N ALA A 64 -1.46 -8.59 0.42
CA ALA A 64 -0.45 -9.15 1.31
C ALA A 64 -1.08 -10.08 2.37
N GLY A 65 -0.44 -11.24 2.58
CA GLY A 65 -0.90 -12.23 3.56
C GLY A 65 -2.16 -13.02 3.17
N ALA A 66 -2.73 -12.83 1.97
CA ALA A 66 -3.88 -13.60 1.51
C ALA A 66 -3.54 -15.06 1.18
N SER A 67 -4.45 -15.98 1.50
CA SER A 67 -4.52 -17.32 0.88
C SER A 67 -5.67 -17.40 -0.11
N SER A 68 -5.74 -18.46 -0.91
CA SER A 68 -6.88 -18.69 -1.82
C SER A 68 -8.22 -18.65 -1.08
N LYS A 69 -8.25 -19.19 0.15
CA LYS A 69 -9.40 -19.18 1.05
C LYS A 69 -9.70 -17.80 1.63
N SER A 70 -8.69 -17.13 2.20
CA SER A 70 -8.92 -15.88 2.91
C SER A 70 -9.33 -14.74 1.97
N PHE A 71 -8.73 -14.67 0.79
CA PHE A 71 -9.09 -13.70 -0.25
C PHE A 71 -10.54 -13.87 -0.73
N TYR A 72 -11.07 -15.09 -0.71
CA TYR A 72 -12.44 -15.36 -1.11
C TYR A 72 -13.43 -14.93 0.00
N LEU A 73 -13.12 -15.28 1.25
CA LEU A 73 -14.06 -15.13 2.37
C LEU A 73 -14.11 -13.71 2.94
N GLU A 74 -12.99 -12.99 2.92
CA GLU A 74 -12.91 -11.65 3.49
C GLU A 74 -13.61 -10.65 2.54
N ALA A 75 -14.67 -9.99 3.05
CA ALA A 75 -15.56 -9.12 2.26
C ALA A 75 -14.86 -8.06 1.38
N PRO A 76 -13.73 -7.43 1.78
CA PRO A 76 -13.09 -6.41 0.97
C PRO A 76 -12.42 -6.90 -0.33
N TYR A 77 -12.24 -8.21 -0.54
CA TYR A 77 -11.43 -8.73 -1.66
C TYR A 77 -12.28 -9.31 -2.78
N TRP A 78 -12.41 -10.64 -2.92
CA TRP A 78 -13.08 -11.23 -4.09
C TRP A 78 -14.47 -10.65 -4.34
N THR A 79 -15.24 -10.44 -3.27
CA THR A 79 -16.57 -9.81 -3.34
C THR A 79 -16.53 -8.42 -3.97
N THR A 80 -15.50 -7.62 -3.70
CA THR A 80 -15.31 -6.28 -4.28
C THR A 80 -14.71 -6.35 -5.68
N VAL A 81 -13.67 -7.16 -5.89
CA VAL A 81 -12.95 -7.27 -7.17
C VAL A 81 -13.91 -7.68 -8.28
N LYS A 82 -14.75 -8.68 -8.03
CA LYS A 82 -15.65 -9.22 -9.05
C LYS A 82 -16.74 -8.25 -9.52
N THR A 83 -17.00 -7.18 -8.77
CA THR A 83 -17.93 -6.10 -9.21
C THR A 83 -17.34 -5.18 -10.28
N GLN A 84 -16.02 -5.26 -10.49
CA GLN A 84 -15.29 -4.44 -11.47
C GLN A 84 -14.90 -5.21 -12.73
N ILE A 85 -15.25 -6.51 -12.79
CA ILE A 85 -14.92 -7.36 -13.92
C ILE A 85 -16.04 -7.23 -14.96
N GLU A 86 -15.65 -6.95 -16.19
CA GLU A 86 -16.55 -6.83 -17.33
C GLU A 86 -16.37 -7.99 -18.32
N GLU A 87 -17.34 -8.15 -19.23
CA GLU A 87 -17.27 -9.17 -20.28
C GLU A 87 -16.05 -8.92 -21.19
N GLY A 88 -15.24 -9.95 -21.42
CA GLY A 88 -14.02 -9.87 -22.21
C GLY A 88 -12.74 -9.54 -21.41
N ASP A 89 -12.85 -9.24 -20.12
CA ASP A 89 -11.71 -9.07 -19.23
C ASP A 89 -10.96 -10.40 -18.96
N TYR A 90 -9.79 -10.29 -18.34
CA TYR A 90 -8.98 -11.43 -17.91
C TYR A 90 -8.74 -11.37 -16.40
N VAL A 91 -8.68 -12.54 -15.75
CA VAL A 91 -8.35 -12.65 -14.32
C VAL A 91 -7.18 -13.61 -14.15
N LEU A 92 -6.02 -13.08 -13.78
CA LEU A 92 -4.84 -13.86 -13.40
C LEU A 92 -4.93 -14.21 -11.92
N ILE A 93 -4.90 -15.51 -11.61
CA ILE A 93 -5.13 -16.07 -10.28
C ILE A 93 -3.85 -16.74 -9.80
N GLN A 94 -3.22 -16.21 -8.74
CA GLN A 94 -1.99 -16.74 -8.15
C GLN A 94 -2.06 -16.80 -6.62
N PHE A 95 -2.07 -18.01 -6.07
CA PHE A 95 -2.01 -18.26 -4.62
C PHE A 95 -1.11 -19.46 -4.31
N ALA A 96 -0.72 -19.60 -3.04
CA ALA A 96 -0.19 -20.79 -2.37
C ALA A 96 0.60 -20.39 -1.10
N HIS A 97 1.27 -19.24 -1.11
CA HIS A 97 2.23 -18.86 -0.06
C HIS A 97 1.64 -18.91 1.35
N ASN A 98 0.39 -18.47 1.50
CA ASN A 98 -0.33 -18.49 2.78
C ASN A 98 -1.33 -19.65 2.87
N ASP A 99 -1.53 -20.39 1.80
CA ASP A 99 -2.31 -21.64 1.79
C ASP A 99 -1.54 -22.76 2.51
N GLU A 100 -0.21 -22.71 2.47
CA GLU A 100 0.70 -23.64 3.16
C GLU A 100 0.74 -23.51 4.69
N LYS A 101 0.07 -22.50 5.26
CA LYS A 101 0.04 -22.31 6.72
C LYS A 101 -0.44 -23.59 7.42
N ASN A 102 -0.02 -23.76 8.67
CA ASN A 102 -0.21 -24.99 9.43
C ASN A 102 0.48 -26.21 8.78
N ASN A 103 1.52 -25.98 7.97
CA ASN A 103 2.23 -26.99 7.17
C ASN A 103 1.29 -27.86 6.34
N GLY A 104 0.36 -27.22 5.62
CA GLY A 104 -0.56 -27.88 4.68
C GLY A 104 -1.83 -28.46 5.30
N LEU A 105 -2.17 -28.09 6.54
CA LEU A 105 -3.46 -28.40 7.15
C LEU A 105 -4.46 -27.27 6.94
N ASP A 106 -5.71 -27.65 6.69
CA ASP A 106 -6.82 -26.70 6.66
C ASP A 106 -7.07 -26.10 8.05
N GLY A 107 -6.90 -24.79 8.17
CA GLY A 107 -6.94 -24.09 9.45
C GLY A 107 -8.30 -24.19 10.16
N ASP A 108 -9.41 -24.19 9.41
CA ASP A 108 -10.76 -24.30 10.01
C ASP A 108 -11.00 -25.70 10.55
N THR A 109 -10.53 -26.72 9.83
CA THR A 109 -10.60 -28.12 10.27
C THR A 109 -9.80 -28.32 11.56
N VAL A 110 -8.58 -27.79 11.64
CA VAL A 110 -7.76 -27.88 12.85
C VAL A 110 -8.46 -27.15 14.01
N ARG A 111 -8.94 -25.91 13.81
CA ARG A 111 -9.69 -25.16 14.85
C ARG A 111 -10.90 -25.91 15.37
N ALA A 112 -11.65 -26.56 14.48
CA ALA A 112 -12.85 -27.30 14.83
C ALA A 112 -12.54 -28.57 15.65
N VAL A 113 -11.45 -29.27 15.33
CA VAL A 113 -11.05 -30.52 16.00
C VAL A 113 -10.33 -30.25 17.33
N THR A 114 -9.41 -29.29 17.35
CA THR A 114 -8.57 -29.03 18.53
C THR A 114 -9.18 -28.00 19.49
N GLY A 115 -10.12 -27.18 19.00
CA GLY A 115 -10.64 -26.01 19.72
C GLY A 115 -9.68 -24.82 19.75
N ASP A 116 -8.47 -24.94 19.21
CA ASP A 116 -7.45 -23.90 19.24
C ASP A 116 -7.70 -22.83 18.17
N GLN A 117 -8.25 -21.69 18.60
CA GLN A 117 -8.54 -20.56 17.73
C GLN A 117 -7.29 -19.77 17.30
N SER A 118 -6.11 -20.04 17.87
CA SER A 118 -4.85 -19.40 17.47
C SER A 118 -4.27 -19.95 16.16
N VAL A 119 -4.73 -21.13 15.74
CA VAL A 119 -4.35 -21.75 14.46
C VAL A 119 -4.67 -20.81 13.31
N ASP A 120 -3.78 -20.67 12.35
CA ASP A 120 -3.97 -19.75 11.24
C ASP A 120 -5.08 -20.26 10.30
N TYR A 121 -6.23 -19.59 10.27
CA TYR A 121 -7.35 -20.04 9.44
C TYR A 121 -7.02 -20.07 7.95
N ARG A 122 -6.02 -19.30 7.51
CA ARG A 122 -5.67 -19.17 6.08
C ARG A 122 -5.16 -20.48 5.48
N GLY A 123 -4.60 -21.37 6.31
CA GLY A 123 -4.09 -22.67 5.87
C GLY A 123 -5.16 -23.50 5.18
N THR A 124 -4.76 -24.20 4.12
CA THR A 124 -5.59 -25.08 3.31
C THR A 124 -4.87 -26.42 3.12
N THR A 125 -5.56 -27.40 2.54
CA THR A 125 -4.93 -28.62 2.01
C THR A 125 -4.81 -28.50 0.50
N ALA A 126 -3.63 -28.80 -0.07
CA ALA A 126 -3.37 -28.69 -1.52
C ALA A 126 -4.43 -29.41 -2.37
N GLN A 127 -4.77 -30.65 -2.05
CA GLN A 127 -5.72 -31.47 -2.82
C GLN A 127 -7.21 -31.24 -2.45
N GLY A 128 -7.49 -30.43 -1.42
CA GLY A 128 -8.84 -30.24 -0.86
C GLY A 128 -9.31 -28.79 -0.92
N THR A 129 -9.19 -28.08 0.20
CA THR A 129 -9.71 -26.71 0.32
C THR A 129 -9.07 -25.73 -0.66
N TYR A 130 -7.79 -25.88 -0.99
CA TYR A 130 -7.13 -25.07 -2.01
C TYR A 130 -7.84 -25.17 -3.37
N LYS A 131 -7.98 -26.39 -3.91
CA LYS A 131 -8.71 -26.63 -5.16
C LYS A 131 -10.14 -26.10 -5.12
N THR A 132 -10.81 -26.21 -3.97
CA THR A 132 -12.18 -25.71 -3.80
C THR A 132 -12.27 -24.22 -4.11
N TYR A 133 -11.36 -23.41 -3.58
CA TYR A 133 -11.36 -21.96 -3.85
C TYR A 133 -10.90 -21.62 -5.28
N LEU A 134 -9.93 -22.35 -5.82
CA LEU A 134 -9.53 -22.20 -7.23
C LEU A 134 -10.72 -22.41 -8.20
N ARG A 135 -11.54 -23.45 -7.97
CA ARG A 135 -12.75 -23.68 -8.79
C ARG A 135 -13.73 -22.51 -8.70
N LYS A 136 -13.98 -21.99 -7.50
CA LYS A 136 -14.89 -20.85 -7.28
C LYS A 136 -14.45 -19.61 -8.07
N TYR A 137 -13.16 -19.26 -8.03
CA TYR A 137 -12.65 -18.13 -8.81
C TYR A 137 -12.88 -18.32 -10.31
N VAL A 138 -12.63 -19.52 -10.84
CA VAL A 138 -12.86 -19.83 -12.26
C VAL A 138 -14.33 -19.74 -12.63
N GLU A 139 -15.20 -20.36 -11.84
CA GLU A 139 -16.64 -20.39 -12.08
C GLU A 139 -17.24 -18.98 -12.06
N GLU A 140 -16.91 -18.18 -11.05
CA GLU A 140 -17.43 -16.82 -10.92
C GLU A 140 -16.83 -15.87 -11.95
N THR A 141 -15.55 -16.01 -12.31
CA THR A 141 -14.94 -15.23 -13.41
C THR A 141 -15.66 -15.50 -14.74
N ARG A 142 -15.92 -16.77 -15.05
CA ARG A 142 -16.65 -17.15 -16.27
C ARG A 142 -18.09 -16.66 -16.26
N ALA A 143 -18.75 -16.68 -15.10
CA ALA A 143 -20.11 -16.17 -14.95
C ALA A 143 -20.22 -14.66 -15.26
N LEU A 144 -19.11 -13.92 -15.17
CA LEU A 144 -19.00 -12.50 -15.52
C LEU A 144 -18.60 -12.26 -16.98
N GLY A 145 -18.40 -13.32 -17.78
CA GLY A 145 -17.96 -13.21 -19.18
C GLY A 145 -16.46 -12.95 -19.34
N ALA A 146 -15.68 -13.06 -18.26
CA ALA A 146 -14.23 -12.89 -18.27
C ALA A 146 -13.48 -14.23 -18.40
N THR A 147 -12.20 -14.15 -18.76
CA THR A 147 -11.31 -15.31 -18.96
C THR A 147 -10.41 -15.53 -17.74
N PRO A 148 -10.60 -16.60 -16.95
CA PRO A 148 -9.68 -16.93 -15.88
C PRO A 148 -8.38 -17.53 -16.44
N ILE A 149 -7.25 -17.21 -15.83
CA ILE A 149 -5.94 -17.76 -16.11
C ILE A 149 -5.27 -18.10 -14.78
N PHE A 150 -4.82 -19.34 -14.63
CA PHE A 150 -4.01 -19.72 -13.47
C PHE A 150 -2.54 -19.38 -13.71
N VAL A 151 -1.91 -18.78 -12.70
CA VAL A 151 -0.47 -18.55 -12.65
C VAL A 151 0.03 -19.23 -11.39
N ALA A 152 0.91 -20.21 -11.55
CA ALA A 152 1.52 -20.90 -10.41
C ALA A 152 2.26 -19.88 -9.52
N PRO A 153 2.37 -20.09 -8.19
CA PRO A 153 3.11 -19.18 -7.33
C PRO A 153 4.60 -19.10 -7.74
N MET A 154 5.19 -17.90 -7.74
CA MET A 154 6.65 -17.78 -7.86
C MET A 154 7.34 -18.49 -6.69
N CYS A 155 8.52 -19.08 -6.91
CA CYS A 155 9.25 -19.79 -5.87
C CYS A 155 9.70 -18.87 -4.73
N ARG A 156 9.88 -19.45 -3.54
CA ARG A 156 10.78 -18.88 -2.52
C ARG A 156 12.22 -19.24 -2.87
N LYS A 157 13.17 -18.35 -2.60
CA LYS A 157 14.61 -18.57 -2.85
C LYS A 157 15.27 -19.52 -1.86
N TYR A 158 14.62 -20.64 -1.55
CA TYR A 158 15.13 -21.66 -0.64
C TYR A 158 16.12 -22.55 -1.37
N PHE A 159 17.34 -22.05 -1.56
CA PHE A 159 18.41 -22.79 -2.19
C PHE A 159 18.77 -24.06 -1.42
N SER A 160 19.14 -25.08 -2.18
CA SER A 160 19.77 -26.30 -1.73
C SER A 160 20.80 -26.71 -2.78
N SER A 161 22.01 -26.17 -2.63
CA SER A 161 23.07 -26.28 -3.64
C SER A 161 22.56 -25.76 -5.00
N ASN A 162 22.60 -26.58 -6.04
CA ASN A 162 22.20 -26.18 -7.40
C ASN A 162 20.70 -26.43 -7.69
N THR A 163 19.87 -26.43 -6.65
CA THR A 163 18.41 -26.62 -6.75
C THR A 163 17.67 -25.69 -5.81
N ILE A 164 16.39 -25.45 -6.08
CA ILE A 164 15.45 -24.87 -5.10
C ILE A 164 14.74 -26.01 -4.37
N ARG A 165 14.67 -25.98 -3.05
CA ARG A 165 14.00 -26.99 -2.20
C ARG A 165 12.53 -27.16 -2.61
N ARG A 166 11.95 -28.35 -2.39
CA ARG A 166 10.53 -28.62 -2.64
C ARG A 166 9.61 -27.59 -1.98
N SER A 167 9.87 -27.26 -0.72
CA SER A 167 9.10 -26.21 0.00
C SER A 167 9.29 -24.81 -0.58
N GLY A 168 10.41 -24.54 -1.26
CA GLY A 168 10.61 -23.32 -2.02
C GLY A 168 9.78 -23.28 -3.30
N ARG A 169 9.50 -24.45 -3.87
CA ARG A 169 8.61 -24.66 -5.03
C ARG A 169 7.15 -24.93 -4.65
N HIS A 170 6.77 -24.65 -3.40
CA HIS A 170 5.41 -24.87 -2.89
C HIS A 170 4.94 -26.33 -2.86
N ASP A 171 5.90 -27.25 -2.72
CA ASP A 171 5.66 -28.65 -2.44
C ASP A 171 6.13 -28.98 -1.01
N LEU A 172 5.17 -29.28 -0.13
CA LEU A 172 5.43 -29.57 1.28
C LEU A 172 5.78 -31.05 1.53
N GLY A 173 5.95 -31.87 0.49
CA GLY A 173 6.13 -33.31 0.65
C GLY A 173 7.35 -33.72 1.47
N ASP A 174 8.38 -32.87 1.61
CA ASP A 174 9.51 -33.15 2.51
C ASP A 174 9.13 -33.06 4.00
N LYS A 175 8.12 -32.25 4.33
CA LYS A 175 7.64 -32.03 5.70
C LYS A 175 6.27 -31.35 5.71
N PHE A 176 5.23 -32.08 6.11
CA PHE A 176 3.87 -31.57 6.31
C PHE A 176 3.28 -32.04 7.64
N SER A 177 2.24 -31.35 8.10
CA SER A 177 1.51 -31.72 9.32
C SER A 177 0.33 -32.65 9.00
N VAL A 178 0.07 -33.60 9.90
CA VAL A 178 -1.08 -34.52 9.88
C VAL A 178 -1.89 -34.32 11.16
N LEU A 179 -3.18 -34.02 11.01
CA LEU A 179 -4.13 -33.93 12.13
C LEU A 179 -4.72 -35.31 12.41
N ASN A 180 -4.45 -35.85 13.60
CA ASN A 180 -5.00 -37.12 14.04
C ASN A 180 -6.41 -36.97 14.62
N ALA A 181 -7.16 -38.07 14.67
CA ALA A 181 -8.54 -38.09 15.16
C ALA A 181 -8.68 -37.69 16.65
N ASP A 182 -7.61 -37.82 17.44
CA ASP A 182 -7.55 -37.41 18.85
C ASP A 182 -7.19 -35.92 19.03
N GLY A 183 -7.03 -35.17 17.94
CA GLY A 183 -6.66 -33.76 17.94
C GLY A 183 -5.16 -33.49 18.03
N THR A 184 -4.31 -34.52 18.10
CA THR A 184 -2.86 -34.34 18.04
C THR A 184 -2.38 -34.04 16.61
N ILE A 185 -1.31 -33.25 16.48
CA ILE A 185 -0.67 -32.96 15.19
C ILE A 185 0.71 -33.62 15.16
N THR A 186 0.96 -34.43 14.13
CA THR A 186 2.23 -35.10 13.88
C THR A 186 2.83 -34.66 12.55
N GLU A 187 4.14 -34.84 12.37
CA GLU A 187 4.82 -34.52 11.11
C GLU A 187 4.97 -35.77 10.24
N SER A 188 4.93 -35.59 8.93
CA SER A 188 5.16 -36.66 7.94
C SER A 188 5.85 -36.13 6.69
N SER A 189 6.21 -37.05 5.80
CA SER A 189 6.86 -36.77 4.52
C SER A 189 6.44 -37.82 3.48
N VAL A 190 6.50 -37.45 2.20
CA VAL A 190 6.24 -38.32 1.05
C VAL A 190 7.37 -38.21 0.02
N PRO A 191 7.65 -39.27 -0.75
CA PRO A 191 8.65 -39.22 -1.82
C PRO A 191 8.37 -38.11 -2.84
N GLU A 192 9.39 -37.66 -3.57
CA GLU A 192 9.27 -36.61 -4.60
C GLU A 192 8.32 -36.99 -5.75
N SER A 193 8.04 -38.28 -5.97
CA SER A 193 7.04 -38.74 -6.94
C SER A 193 5.59 -38.56 -6.46
N ASP A 194 5.36 -38.16 -5.22
CA ASP A 194 4.04 -37.96 -4.62
C ASP A 194 3.73 -36.46 -4.50
N ASN A 195 2.80 -36.00 -5.33
CA ASN A 195 2.37 -34.60 -5.42
C ASN A 195 1.15 -34.28 -4.54
N THR A 196 0.86 -35.09 -3.52
CA THR A 196 -0.30 -34.88 -2.64
C THR A 196 -0.23 -33.54 -1.89
N TYR A 197 0.98 -33.02 -1.64
CA TYR A 197 1.23 -31.77 -0.92
C TYR A 197 1.87 -30.68 -1.80
N ASP A 198 1.77 -30.85 -3.12
CA ASP A 198 2.25 -29.93 -4.14
C ASP A 198 1.10 -28.99 -4.58
N TYR A 199 1.20 -27.72 -4.21
CA TYR A 199 0.20 -26.70 -4.51
C TYR A 199 0.18 -26.32 -6.00
N PRO A 200 1.32 -26.03 -6.67
CA PRO A 200 1.37 -25.85 -8.12
C PRO A 200 0.74 -27.02 -8.89
N TYR A 201 1.05 -28.26 -8.50
CA TYR A 201 0.45 -29.45 -9.12
C TYR A 201 -1.07 -29.50 -8.89
N ALA A 202 -1.54 -29.19 -7.68
CA ALA A 202 -2.96 -29.12 -7.40
C ALA A 202 -3.67 -28.04 -8.24
N MET A 203 -3.05 -26.88 -8.44
CA MET A 203 -3.56 -25.84 -9.33
C MET A 203 -3.60 -26.31 -10.79
N GLN A 204 -2.53 -26.93 -11.27
CA GLN A 204 -2.46 -27.51 -12.63
C GLN A 204 -3.56 -28.55 -12.86
N GLN A 205 -3.87 -29.38 -11.87
CA GLN A 205 -4.97 -30.33 -11.96
C GLN A 205 -6.33 -29.65 -12.10
N VAL A 206 -6.59 -28.54 -11.37
CA VAL A 206 -7.83 -27.77 -11.55
C VAL A 206 -7.85 -27.08 -12.91
N ALA A 207 -6.71 -26.61 -13.39
CA ALA A 207 -6.58 -26.04 -14.72
C ALA A 207 -6.97 -27.04 -15.81
N GLN A 208 -6.49 -28.28 -15.71
CA GLN A 208 -6.85 -29.39 -16.61
C GLN A 208 -8.33 -29.77 -16.47
N GLU A 209 -8.83 -29.90 -15.24
CA GLU A 209 -10.24 -30.24 -14.94
C GLU A 209 -11.22 -29.25 -15.56
N LEU A 210 -10.92 -27.95 -15.44
CA LEU A 210 -11.81 -26.88 -15.87
C LEU A 210 -11.45 -26.31 -17.24
N ASN A 211 -10.43 -26.81 -17.92
CA ASN A 211 -9.87 -26.28 -19.17
C ASN A 211 -9.57 -24.77 -19.07
N VAL A 212 -8.72 -24.42 -18.11
CA VAL A 212 -8.24 -23.05 -17.83
C VAL A 212 -6.75 -23.00 -18.20
N PRO A 213 -6.25 -21.93 -18.84
CA PRO A 213 -4.82 -21.80 -19.10
C PRO A 213 -4.01 -21.79 -17.79
N PHE A 214 -2.82 -22.38 -17.83
CA PHE A 214 -1.93 -22.52 -16.67
C PHE A 214 -0.53 -22.06 -17.04
N ILE A 215 -0.05 -21.01 -16.37
CA ILE A 215 1.31 -20.48 -16.51
C ILE A 215 2.18 -21.05 -15.39
N ASP A 216 3.19 -21.84 -15.73
CA ASP A 216 4.11 -22.46 -14.76
C ASP A 216 5.22 -21.50 -14.31
N LEU A 217 4.83 -20.47 -13.56
CA LEU A 217 5.75 -19.49 -13.01
C LEU A 217 6.62 -20.08 -11.88
N THR A 218 6.20 -21.18 -11.24
CA THR A 218 7.01 -21.87 -10.23
C THR A 218 8.30 -22.39 -10.85
N THR A 219 8.21 -23.14 -11.96
CA THR A 219 9.40 -23.65 -12.67
C THR A 219 10.24 -22.49 -13.23
N ALA A 220 9.61 -21.54 -13.93
CA ALA A 220 10.32 -20.43 -14.55
C ALA A 220 11.10 -19.57 -13.54
N SER A 221 10.52 -19.31 -12.36
CA SER A 221 11.20 -18.56 -11.30
C SER A 221 12.32 -19.34 -10.62
N ALA A 222 12.19 -20.66 -10.48
CA ALA A 222 13.27 -21.50 -9.98
C ALA A 222 14.49 -21.45 -10.91
N ASP A 223 14.27 -21.56 -12.22
CA ASP A 223 15.33 -21.49 -13.23
C ASP A 223 16.05 -20.14 -13.20
N LEU A 224 15.29 -19.04 -13.12
CA LEU A 224 15.84 -17.69 -12.96
C LEU A 224 16.75 -17.59 -11.71
N TYR A 225 16.30 -18.13 -10.58
CA TYR A 225 17.09 -18.05 -9.35
C TYR A 225 18.37 -18.88 -9.44
N LEU A 226 18.31 -20.04 -10.09
CA LEU A 226 19.50 -20.87 -10.31
C LEU A 226 20.50 -20.19 -11.26
N GLU A 227 20.03 -19.44 -12.26
CA GLU A 227 20.87 -18.67 -13.17
C GLU A 227 21.61 -17.54 -12.45
N TYR A 228 20.91 -16.77 -11.61
CA TYR A 228 21.53 -15.71 -10.80
C TYR A 228 22.40 -16.27 -9.67
N GLY A 229 22.03 -17.41 -9.11
CA GLY A 229 22.64 -17.97 -7.90
C GLY A 229 22.21 -17.27 -6.60
N GLU A 230 22.47 -17.93 -5.47
CA GLU A 230 21.95 -17.54 -4.15
C GLU A 230 22.38 -16.13 -3.71
N SER A 231 23.67 -15.79 -3.91
CA SER A 231 24.23 -14.50 -3.51
C SER A 231 23.55 -13.35 -4.25
N TYR A 232 23.49 -13.41 -5.58
CA TYR A 232 22.87 -12.34 -6.38
C TYR A 232 21.35 -12.28 -6.16
N CYS A 233 20.68 -13.42 -5.98
CA CYS A 233 19.26 -13.40 -5.61
C CYS A 233 19.02 -12.63 -4.30
N THR A 234 19.86 -12.87 -3.29
CA THR A 234 19.75 -12.22 -1.98
C THR A 234 20.09 -10.74 -2.04
N GLU A 235 21.08 -10.36 -2.85
CA GLU A 235 21.53 -8.97 -2.98
C GLU A 235 20.58 -8.12 -3.84
N LEU A 236 20.08 -8.67 -4.94
CA LEU A 236 19.42 -7.90 -5.99
C LEU A 236 17.91 -8.15 -6.08
N LEU A 237 17.46 -9.38 -5.88
CA LEU A 237 16.09 -9.79 -6.25
C LEU A 237 15.12 -9.82 -5.07
N PHE A 238 15.61 -10.05 -3.84
CA PHE A 238 14.78 -10.20 -2.64
C PHE A 238 15.09 -9.14 -1.58
N MET A 239 14.12 -8.88 -0.71
CA MET A 239 14.32 -8.04 0.47
C MET A 239 15.39 -8.64 1.39
N PRO A 240 16.18 -7.81 2.11
CA PRO A 240 17.19 -8.30 3.05
C PRO A 240 16.57 -9.24 4.10
N ASP A 241 17.26 -10.34 4.40
CA ASP A 241 16.82 -11.37 5.35
C ASP A 241 15.47 -12.04 5.03
N ASP A 242 14.97 -11.87 3.80
CA ASP A 242 13.73 -12.47 3.31
C ASP A 242 14.02 -13.52 2.22
N GLY A 243 13.19 -14.56 2.16
CA GLY A 243 13.26 -15.61 1.14
C GLY A 243 12.06 -15.65 0.19
N THR A 244 11.10 -14.74 0.36
CA THR A 244 9.79 -14.72 -0.30
C THR A 244 9.54 -13.39 -1.01
N HIS A 245 9.82 -12.26 -0.35
CA HIS A 245 9.41 -10.96 -0.88
C HIS A 245 10.50 -10.31 -1.74
N THR A 246 10.11 -9.86 -2.92
CA THR A 246 11.00 -9.31 -3.95
C THR A 246 11.23 -7.81 -3.82
N THR A 247 12.41 -7.36 -4.25
CA THR A 247 12.65 -5.95 -4.60
C THR A 247 11.94 -5.59 -5.91
N ALA A 248 11.97 -4.32 -6.30
CA ALA A 248 11.49 -3.88 -7.61
C ALA A 248 12.10 -4.63 -8.81
N LEU A 249 13.40 -4.96 -8.76
CA LEU A 249 14.06 -5.74 -9.80
C LEU A 249 13.53 -7.18 -9.84
N GLY A 250 13.51 -7.86 -8.69
CA GLY A 250 12.98 -9.21 -8.59
C GLY A 250 11.54 -9.30 -9.10
N ALA A 251 10.68 -8.38 -8.66
CA ALA A 251 9.28 -8.31 -9.09
C ALA A 251 9.13 -8.10 -10.60
N THR A 252 9.99 -7.27 -11.21
CA THR A 252 10.00 -7.02 -12.66
C THR A 252 10.39 -8.27 -13.45
N LEU A 253 11.41 -9.00 -13.01
CA LEU A 253 11.84 -10.24 -13.67
C LEU A 253 10.76 -11.33 -13.57
N ILE A 254 10.11 -11.46 -12.41
CA ILE A 254 8.98 -12.40 -12.24
C ILE A 254 7.79 -12.01 -13.12
N ALA A 255 7.46 -10.71 -13.22
CA ALA A 255 6.41 -10.23 -14.13
C ALA A 255 6.74 -10.55 -15.59
N ARG A 256 8.02 -10.40 -16.00
CA ARG A 256 8.48 -10.77 -17.35
C ARG A 256 8.26 -12.26 -17.63
N LEU A 257 8.61 -13.15 -16.69
CA LEU A 257 8.39 -14.59 -16.85
C LEU A 257 6.90 -14.93 -17.00
N ALA A 258 6.03 -14.27 -16.21
CA ALA A 258 4.59 -14.47 -16.33
C ALA A 258 4.06 -14.04 -17.73
N VAL A 259 4.54 -12.91 -18.25
CA VAL A 259 4.19 -12.42 -19.59
C VAL A 259 4.72 -13.33 -20.70
N GLN A 260 5.94 -13.86 -20.55
CA GLN A 260 6.50 -14.84 -21.48
C GLN A 260 5.62 -16.11 -21.53
N GLY A 261 5.23 -16.63 -20.37
CA GLY A 261 4.33 -17.78 -20.32
C GLY A 261 2.95 -17.51 -20.94
N LEU A 262 2.40 -16.30 -20.78
CA LEU A 262 1.18 -15.90 -21.51
C LEU A 262 1.40 -15.91 -23.02
N ALA A 263 2.51 -15.32 -23.50
CA ALA A 263 2.83 -15.23 -24.91
C ALA A 263 3.04 -16.61 -25.56
N GLU A 264 3.73 -17.53 -24.88
CA GLU A 264 3.96 -18.91 -25.33
C GLU A 264 2.64 -19.67 -25.57
N GLN A 265 1.60 -19.32 -24.82
CA GLN A 265 0.26 -19.90 -24.96
C GLN A 265 -0.65 -19.08 -25.89
N ASN A 266 -0.11 -18.08 -26.59
CA ASN A 266 -0.84 -17.13 -27.44
C ASN A 266 -1.94 -16.35 -26.69
N LEU A 267 -1.76 -16.12 -25.39
CA LEU A 267 -2.68 -15.34 -24.56
C LEU A 267 -2.22 -13.89 -24.51
N LEU A 268 -3.18 -12.98 -24.67
CA LEU A 268 -2.97 -11.53 -24.57
C LEU A 268 -1.89 -10.95 -25.53
N THR A 269 -1.42 -11.71 -26.50
CA THR A 269 -0.29 -11.33 -27.38
C THR A 269 -0.56 -10.05 -28.18
N GLN A 270 -1.82 -9.74 -28.52
CA GLN A 270 -2.16 -8.47 -29.15
C GLN A 270 -1.98 -7.24 -28.24
N TYR A 271 -1.90 -7.45 -26.93
CA TYR A 271 -1.72 -6.41 -25.91
C TYR A 271 -0.31 -6.39 -25.34
N ILE A 272 0.47 -7.45 -25.51
CA ILE A 272 1.86 -7.52 -25.04
C ILE A 272 2.72 -6.55 -25.85
N ASN A 273 3.49 -5.71 -25.15
CA ASN A 273 4.40 -4.78 -25.77
C ASN A 273 5.67 -5.51 -26.26
N ALA A 274 5.69 -5.90 -27.54
CA ALA A 274 6.82 -6.59 -28.16
C ALA A 274 8.11 -5.74 -28.26
N SER A 275 8.04 -4.41 -28.02
CA SER A 275 9.19 -3.50 -27.96
C SER A 275 9.77 -3.35 -26.54
N SER A 276 9.70 -4.42 -25.74
CA SER A 276 10.14 -4.46 -24.33
C SER A 276 11.65 -4.27 -24.14
N ASP A 277 12.40 -3.98 -25.20
CA ASP A 277 13.84 -3.79 -25.18
C ASP A 277 14.27 -2.72 -24.17
N LEU A 278 13.40 -1.72 -23.93
CA LEU A 278 13.52 -0.77 -22.83
C LEU A 278 12.19 -0.67 -22.07
N LEU A 279 12.21 -1.16 -20.83
CA LEU A 279 11.11 -1.07 -19.88
C LEU A 279 11.31 0.13 -18.96
N VAL A 280 10.22 0.87 -18.75
CA VAL A 280 10.17 1.99 -17.82
C VAL A 280 8.89 1.87 -17.01
N ASN A 281 9.00 1.92 -15.69
CA ASN A 281 7.85 1.87 -14.78
C ASN A 281 7.99 2.88 -13.64
N PRO A 282 6.93 3.65 -13.30
CA PRO A 282 5.64 3.75 -14.02
C PRO A 282 5.81 4.35 -15.42
N SER A 283 4.80 4.22 -16.29
CA SER A 283 4.79 4.78 -17.65
C SER A 283 4.44 6.27 -17.70
N GLU A 284 4.02 6.84 -16.59
CA GLU A 284 3.75 8.26 -16.38
C GLU A 284 4.15 8.65 -14.96
N ILE A 285 4.39 9.94 -14.74
CA ILE A 285 4.83 10.49 -13.46
C ILE A 285 3.80 11.50 -12.99
N ASP A 286 2.85 11.04 -12.17
CA ASP A 286 1.90 11.94 -11.52
C ASP A 286 2.40 12.35 -10.13
N PHE A 287 2.63 13.65 -9.95
CA PHE A 287 2.92 14.27 -8.67
C PHE A 287 1.68 14.48 -7.80
N SER A 288 0.49 14.34 -8.38
CA SER A 288 -0.81 14.62 -7.78
C SER A 288 -0.85 16.05 -7.24
N ASP A 289 -1.68 16.32 -6.24
CA ASP A 289 -1.67 17.63 -5.58
C ASP A 289 -0.43 17.79 -4.70
N MET A 290 0.16 18.99 -4.76
CA MET A 290 1.29 19.43 -3.94
C MET A 290 1.04 20.84 -3.41
N TYR A 291 1.61 21.21 -2.26
CA TYR A 291 1.62 22.60 -1.83
C TYR A 291 2.73 23.41 -2.51
N VAL A 292 2.48 24.68 -2.79
CA VAL A 292 3.52 25.60 -3.29
C VAL A 292 4.70 25.64 -2.31
N GLY A 293 5.90 25.40 -2.84
CA GLY A 293 7.15 25.30 -2.10
C GLY A 293 7.48 23.91 -1.55
N GLN A 294 6.55 22.94 -1.61
CA GLN A 294 6.80 21.56 -1.21
C GLN A 294 7.74 20.87 -2.22
N ILE A 295 8.75 20.16 -1.73
CA ILE A 295 9.58 19.31 -2.58
C ILE A 295 8.98 17.90 -2.57
N SER A 296 8.79 17.33 -3.76
CA SER A 296 8.38 15.93 -3.91
C SER A 296 9.31 15.22 -4.88
N THR A 297 9.47 13.92 -4.70
CA THR A 297 10.30 13.06 -5.54
C THR A 297 9.52 11.80 -5.90
N LYS A 298 9.50 11.44 -7.18
CA LYS A 298 8.89 10.21 -7.72
C LYS A 298 9.96 9.24 -8.20
N GLU A 299 9.81 7.97 -7.88
CA GLU A 299 10.70 6.89 -8.33
C GLU A 299 10.26 6.38 -9.69
N ILE A 300 11.23 6.04 -10.52
CA ILE A 300 11.08 5.41 -11.82
C ILE A 300 12.12 4.30 -11.88
N THR A 301 11.73 3.19 -12.47
CA THR A 301 12.59 2.03 -12.68
C THR A 301 12.79 1.84 -14.17
N LEU A 302 14.02 1.58 -14.56
CA LEU A 302 14.41 1.32 -15.94
C LEU A 302 15.14 0.01 -16.01
N SER A 303 14.86 -0.77 -17.03
CA SER A 303 15.66 -1.92 -17.41
C SER A 303 15.60 -2.07 -18.92
N GLY A 304 16.64 -2.63 -19.51
CA GLY A 304 16.65 -2.91 -20.94
C GLY A 304 17.24 -4.27 -21.23
N PHE A 305 16.68 -4.93 -22.22
CA PHE A 305 17.00 -6.29 -22.60
C PHE A 305 17.11 -6.39 -24.12
N ASP A 306 18.00 -7.24 -24.61
CA ASP A 306 18.17 -7.50 -26.04
C ASP A 306 18.35 -6.21 -26.89
N LEU A 307 18.89 -5.17 -26.27
CA LEU A 307 19.10 -3.85 -26.88
C LEU A 307 20.05 -3.96 -28.07
N THR A 308 19.67 -3.30 -29.16
CA THR A 308 20.50 -3.20 -30.37
C THR A 308 20.87 -1.73 -30.63
N PRO A 309 22.15 -1.38 -30.80
CA PRO A 309 23.35 -2.25 -30.74
C PRO A 309 23.58 -2.83 -29.33
N GLU A 310 24.36 -3.92 -29.18
CA GLU A 310 24.57 -4.57 -27.87
C GLU A 310 25.29 -3.70 -26.82
N ALA A 311 25.87 -2.56 -27.18
CA ALA A 311 26.45 -1.62 -26.23
C ALA A 311 26.21 -0.18 -26.67
N GLY A 312 25.95 0.69 -25.70
CA GLY A 312 25.70 2.10 -25.95
C GLY A 312 25.29 2.85 -24.68
N THR A 313 24.71 4.03 -24.87
CA THR A 313 24.21 4.86 -23.77
C THR A 313 22.81 5.38 -24.04
N PHE A 314 21.96 5.38 -23.03
CA PHE A 314 20.74 6.18 -22.99
C PHE A 314 21.03 7.55 -22.39
N ASN A 315 20.59 8.60 -23.07
CA ASN A 315 20.47 9.93 -22.49
C ASN A 315 19.09 10.07 -21.86
N VAL A 316 19.05 10.46 -20.60
CA VAL A 316 17.83 10.71 -19.85
C VAL A 316 17.74 12.19 -19.57
N THR A 317 16.69 12.85 -20.07
CA THR A 317 16.48 14.29 -19.92
C THR A 317 15.10 14.56 -19.35
N VAL A 318 14.95 15.64 -18.59
CA VAL A 318 13.66 16.05 -18.04
C VAL A 318 13.37 17.50 -18.41
N SER A 319 12.08 17.84 -18.50
CA SER A 319 11.63 19.22 -18.77
C SER A 319 12.17 20.23 -17.75
N GLU A 320 12.27 21.49 -18.15
CA GLU A 320 12.75 22.58 -17.29
C GLU A 320 11.92 22.68 -15.99
N GLY A 321 12.62 22.90 -14.87
CA GLY A 321 12.02 22.96 -13.53
C GLY A 321 11.97 21.62 -12.79
N PHE A 322 12.17 20.50 -13.49
CA PHE A 322 12.32 19.17 -12.89
C PHE A 322 13.80 18.77 -12.82
N GLU A 323 14.12 17.86 -11.91
CA GLU A 323 15.49 17.36 -11.74
C GLU A 323 15.51 15.84 -11.58
N LEU A 324 16.63 15.22 -11.96
CA LEU A 324 16.87 13.78 -11.98
C LEU A 324 17.97 13.38 -11.01
N SER A 325 17.85 12.19 -10.43
CA SER A 325 18.87 11.60 -9.56
C SER A 325 18.86 10.07 -9.65
N THR A 326 19.99 9.43 -9.38
CA THR A 326 20.11 7.96 -9.18
C THR A 326 20.31 7.60 -7.70
N ASP A 327 20.61 8.57 -6.85
CA ASP A 327 21.02 8.37 -5.45
C ASP A 327 20.14 9.11 -4.42
N LYS A 328 19.20 9.95 -4.88
CA LYS A 328 18.38 10.90 -4.10
C LYS A 328 19.17 12.01 -3.41
N GLU A 329 20.46 12.14 -3.67
CA GLU A 329 21.34 13.15 -3.07
C GLU A 329 21.73 14.21 -4.10
N THR A 330 22.22 13.76 -5.25
CA THR A 330 22.67 14.62 -6.35
C THR A 330 21.59 14.71 -7.41
N TYR A 331 21.14 15.94 -7.70
CA TYR A 331 20.09 16.22 -8.67
C TYR A 331 20.62 17.05 -9.84
N VAL A 332 20.28 16.63 -11.06
CA VAL A 332 20.76 17.18 -12.33
C VAL A 332 19.64 17.22 -13.37
N SER A 333 19.76 18.03 -14.42
CA SER A 333 18.73 18.09 -15.49
C SER A 333 18.81 16.94 -16.50
N GLN A 334 19.93 16.22 -16.53
CA GLN A 334 20.16 15.10 -17.43
C GLN A 334 21.10 14.05 -16.84
N LEU A 335 20.91 12.79 -17.23
CA LEU A 335 21.76 11.66 -16.87
C LEU A 335 22.13 10.86 -18.12
N THR A 336 23.23 10.11 -18.02
CA THR A 336 23.64 9.13 -19.05
C THR A 336 23.71 7.76 -18.40
N LEU A 337 23.00 6.79 -18.98
CA LEU A 337 22.99 5.40 -18.53
C LEU A 337 23.67 4.52 -19.57
N THR A 338 24.72 3.81 -19.18
CA THR A 338 25.46 2.90 -20.07
C THR A 338 24.83 1.51 -20.02
N TYR A 339 24.79 0.84 -21.16
CA TYR A 339 24.33 -0.55 -21.27
C TYR A 339 25.32 -1.37 -22.11
N THR A 340 25.42 -2.67 -21.83
CA THR A 340 26.37 -3.59 -22.47
C THR A 340 25.76 -4.99 -22.64
N ASN A 341 26.22 -5.76 -23.63
CA ASN A 341 25.69 -7.08 -23.99
C ASN A 341 24.16 -7.09 -24.19
N GLY A 342 23.61 -6.03 -24.77
CA GLY A 342 22.18 -5.84 -24.98
C GLY A 342 21.39 -5.53 -23.70
N ASN A 343 22.06 -5.38 -22.55
CA ASN A 343 21.39 -5.22 -21.26
C ASN A 343 21.72 -3.88 -20.61
N LEU A 344 20.66 -3.13 -20.29
CA LEU A 344 20.72 -1.99 -19.38
C LEU A 344 20.34 -2.49 -17.99
N ASP A 345 21.29 -2.41 -17.06
CA ASP A 345 21.09 -2.79 -15.68
C ASP A 345 19.89 -2.05 -15.08
N PHE A 346 19.19 -2.75 -14.20
CA PHE A 346 18.08 -2.17 -13.47
C PHE A 346 18.52 -0.90 -12.75
N THR A 347 17.95 0.22 -13.16
CA THR A 347 18.32 1.54 -12.68
C THR A 347 17.11 2.18 -12.02
N ARG A 348 17.27 2.63 -10.78
CA ARG A 348 16.30 3.54 -10.15
C ARG A 348 16.67 4.96 -10.51
N LEU A 349 15.71 5.68 -11.07
CA LEU A 349 15.76 7.11 -11.30
C LEU A 349 14.73 7.81 -10.42
N TYR A 350 15.07 9.02 -10.01
CA TYR A 350 14.23 9.83 -9.15
C TYR A 350 14.00 11.18 -9.82
N VAL A 351 12.73 11.51 -10.04
CA VAL A 351 12.33 12.81 -10.59
C VAL A 351 11.87 13.69 -9.43
N ARG A 352 12.50 14.84 -9.24
CA ARG A 352 12.18 15.82 -8.19
C ARG A 352 11.54 17.06 -8.79
N TYR A 353 10.57 17.62 -8.06
CA TYR A 353 9.92 18.88 -8.40
C TYR A 353 9.58 19.71 -7.15
N GLN A 354 9.63 21.04 -7.30
CA GLN A 354 9.18 22.01 -6.30
C GLN A 354 8.35 23.11 -6.99
N PRO A 355 7.01 23.10 -6.89
CA PRO A 355 6.18 24.13 -7.51
C PRO A 355 6.39 25.47 -6.81
N MET A 356 6.65 26.52 -7.59
CA MET A 356 6.81 27.89 -7.07
C MET A 356 5.58 28.77 -7.28
N GLN A 357 4.56 28.26 -7.98
CA GLN A 357 3.30 28.93 -8.26
C GLN A 357 2.16 27.91 -8.20
N ALA A 358 0.96 28.38 -7.90
CA ALA A 358 -0.24 27.56 -7.85
C ALA A 358 -0.79 27.24 -9.25
N GLY A 359 -1.55 26.14 -9.35
CA GLY A 359 -2.16 25.65 -10.58
C GLY A 359 -1.49 24.38 -11.13
N GLY A 360 -2.05 23.88 -12.22
CA GLY A 360 -1.55 22.68 -12.90
C GLY A 360 -0.15 22.90 -13.49
N PHE A 361 0.71 21.90 -13.35
CA PHE A 361 2.02 21.85 -13.99
C PHE A 361 2.18 20.55 -14.77
N SER A 362 3.03 20.59 -15.80
CA SER A 362 3.28 19.44 -16.66
C SER A 362 4.70 19.45 -17.20
N GLY A 363 5.19 18.29 -17.58
CA GLY A 363 6.49 18.12 -18.21
C GLY A 363 6.61 16.76 -18.89
N THR A 364 7.83 16.41 -19.26
CA THR A 364 8.15 15.13 -19.88
C THR A 364 9.53 14.69 -19.44
N LEU A 365 9.66 13.41 -19.10
CA LEU A 365 10.92 12.70 -19.00
C LEU A 365 11.16 11.93 -20.30
N THR A 366 12.31 12.13 -20.94
CA THR A 366 12.69 11.45 -22.17
C THR A 366 13.90 10.55 -21.92
N ILE A 367 13.83 9.30 -22.36
CA ILE A 367 14.92 8.32 -22.29
C ILE A 367 15.20 7.86 -23.71
N SER A 368 16.38 8.16 -24.25
CA SER A 368 16.70 7.84 -25.64
C SER A 368 18.16 7.47 -25.87
N ASN A 369 18.40 6.45 -26.68
CA ASN A 369 19.74 6.15 -27.23
C ASN A 369 19.84 6.53 -28.72
N GLY A 370 18.87 7.28 -29.24
CA GLY A 370 18.74 7.66 -30.65
C GLY A 370 17.99 6.64 -31.52
N THR A 371 17.99 5.36 -31.17
CA THR A 371 17.22 4.31 -31.86
C THR A 371 15.92 4.01 -31.12
N ILE A 372 16.04 3.77 -29.81
CA ILE A 372 14.93 3.56 -28.89
C ILE A 372 14.69 4.89 -28.15
N SER A 373 13.43 5.32 -28.08
CA SER A 373 13.01 6.50 -27.35
C SER A 373 11.73 6.22 -26.58
N LYS A 374 11.72 6.56 -25.29
CA LYS A 374 10.54 6.52 -24.42
C LYS A 374 10.32 7.89 -23.81
N GLU A 375 9.08 8.35 -23.84
CA GLU A 375 8.66 9.62 -23.24
C GLU A 375 7.60 9.32 -22.19
N LEU A 376 7.82 9.83 -20.98
CA LEU A 376 6.90 9.70 -19.87
C LEU A 376 6.32 11.08 -19.56
N PRO A 377 4.99 11.25 -19.67
CA PRO A 377 4.37 12.50 -19.27
C PRO A 377 4.51 12.71 -17.77
N ILE A 378 4.81 13.95 -17.38
CA ILE A 378 4.80 14.42 -16.00
C ILE A 378 3.60 15.33 -15.81
N SER A 379 2.85 15.14 -14.72
CA SER A 379 1.72 16.00 -14.37
C SER A 379 1.61 16.19 -12.86
N GLY A 380 0.87 17.22 -12.45
CA GLY A 380 0.49 17.48 -11.07
C GLY A 380 -0.16 18.85 -10.94
N ASN A 381 -0.56 19.19 -9.72
CA ASN A 381 -1.20 20.46 -9.43
C ASN A 381 -0.67 21.06 -8.12
N ALA A 382 -0.45 22.38 -8.12
CA ALA A 382 0.08 23.10 -6.98
C ALA A 382 -1.00 23.93 -6.27
N ILE A 383 -1.17 23.73 -4.98
CA ILE A 383 -2.16 24.40 -4.13
C ILE A 383 -1.49 25.52 -3.33
N GLN A 384 -2.08 26.72 -3.40
CA GLN A 384 -1.66 27.88 -2.59
C GLN A 384 -2.34 27.82 -1.22
N LEU A 385 -1.55 27.85 -0.14
CA LEU A 385 -2.08 27.94 1.24
C LEU A 385 -2.20 29.39 1.77
N GLN A 386 -1.77 30.41 1.00
CA GLN A 386 -1.82 31.81 1.44
C GLN A 386 -3.23 32.40 1.38
N GLY A 387 -3.62 33.11 2.45
CA GLY A 387 -4.89 33.85 2.55
C GLY A 387 -6.03 33.10 3.26
N GLY A 388 -5.81 31.88 3.73
CA GLY A 388 -6.79 31.11 4.50
C GLY A 388 -6.62 31.22 6.03
N THR A 389 -7.65 30.76 6.76
CA THR A 389 -7.65 30.67 8.22
C THR A 389 -7.11 29.33 8.67
N GLN A 390 -6.16 29.32 9.61
CA GLN A 390 -5.60 28.09 10.17
C GLN A 390 -6.68 27.26 10.89
N VAL A 391 -6.59 25.95 10.73
CA VAL A 391 -7.45 24.97 11.40
C VAL A 391 -6.59 23.98 12.19
N LEU A 392 -6.99 23.70 13.43
CA LEU A 392 -6.38 22.68 14.29
C LEU A 392 -7.48 21.95 15.06
N ALA A 393 -7.63 20.66 14.79
CA ALA A 393 -8.33 19.72 15.68
C ALA A 393 -7.30 19.04 16.57
N TYR A 394 -7.52 19.07 17.89
CA TYR A 394 -6.60 18.54 18.89
C TYR A 394 -7.32 17.70 19.94
N TRP A 395 -6.89 16.45 20.11
CA TRP A 395 -7.31 15.58 21.22
C TRP A 395 -6.13 15.36 22.16
N ASP A 396 -6.17 15.96 23.35
CA ASP A 396 -5.08 15.84 24.33
C ASP A 396 -4.99 14.41 24.90
N LEU A 397 -6.16 13.79 25.14
CA LEU A 397 -6.31 12.42 25.61
C LEU A 397 -5.66 12.15 26.98
N THR A 398 -5.56 13.17 27.85
CA THR A 398 -5.03 13.01 29.21
C THR A 398 -6.11 12.84 30.28
N SER A 399 -7.38 13.13 29.95
CA SER A 399 -8.49 13.10 30.90
C SER A 399 -9.86 12.76 30.30
N ASN A 400 -10.06 13.03 29.01
CA ASN A 400 -11.29 12.75 28.25
C ASN A 400 -10.96 12.58 26.74
N GLU A 401 -12.01 12.28 25.99
CA GLU A 401 -12.06 12.07 24.53
C GLU A 401 -12.44 13.34 23.75
N GLU A 402 -12.62 14.47 24.42
CA GLU A 402 -13.10 15.71 23.80
C GLU A 402 -12.01 16.35 22.94
N ALA A 403 -12.41 16.89 21.79
CA ALA A 403 -11.53 17.65 20.91
C ALA A 403 -11.58 19.15 21.22
N GLU A 404 -10.43 19.81 21.15
CA GLU A 404 -10.32 21.25 20.98
C GLU A 404 -10.22 21.58 19.48
N LEU A 405 -11.04 22.53 19.01
CA LEU A 405 -11.02 22.98 17.61
C LEU A 405 -10.69 24.47 17.53
N GLU A 406 -9.65 24.80 16.77
CA GLU A 406 -9.36 26.15 16.29
C GLU A 406 -9.66 26.24 14.79
N GLY A 407 -10.25 27.35 14.34
CA GLY A 407 -10.55 27.61 12.93
C GLY A 407 -11.86 27.00 12.41
N PRO A 408 -12.23 27.29 11.14
CA PRO A 408 -13.51 26.87 10.59
C PRO A 408 -13.46 25.44 10.05
N ALA A 409 -13.79 24.48 10.90
CA ALA A 409 -14.07 23.09 10.54
C ALA A 409 -15.14 22.50 11.48
N THR A 410 -15.46 21.22 11.30
CA THR A 410 -16.31 20.45 12.22
C THR A 410 -15.54 19.23 12.67
N ILE A 411 -15.55 18.95 13.97
CA ILE A 411 -14.93 17.75 14.55
C ILE A 411 -15.80 16.53 14.24
N VAL A 412 -15.13 15.43 13.84
CA VAL A 412 -15.73 14.10 13.93
C VAL A 412 -15.25 13.49 15.24
N GLU A 413 -16.20 13.28 16.15
CA GLU A 413 -15.92 12.77 17.49
C GLU A 413 -15.20 11.43 17.46
N GLU A 414 -14.45 11.15 18.53
CA GLU A 414 -13.80 9.86 18.69
C GLU A 414 -14.83 8.73 18.65
N SER A 415 -14.55 7.69 17.87
CA SER A 415 -15.38 6.48 17.80
C SER A 415 -14.51 5.23 17.73
N TRP A 416 -15.07 4.08 18.07
CA TRP A 416 -14.31 2.84 18.17
C TRP A 416 -15.14 1.63 17.74
N SER A 417 -14.43 0.60 17.26
CA SER A 417 -14.98 -0.73 16.98
C SER A 417 -14.09 -1.78 17.62
N GLY A 418 -14.67 -2.71 18.39
CA GLY A 418 -13.92 -3.77 19.09
C GLY A 418 -12.92 -3.29 20.15
N MET A 419 -12.94 -2.00 20.49
CA MET A 419 -12.06 -1.34 21.46
C MET A 419 -12.90 -0.56 22.48
N GLU A 420 -12.32 -0.26 23.64
CA GLU A 420 -12.90 0.61 24.67
C GLU A 420 -11.80 1.37 25.43
N VAL A 421 -12.14 2.55 25.96
CA VAL A 421 -11.26 3.30 26.86
C VAL A 421 -11.23 2.59 28.22
N GLN A 422 -10.06 2.14 28.65
CA GLN A 422 -9.88 1.57 29.99
C GLN A 422 -9.80 2.69 31.03
N LYS A 423 -8.91 3.67 30.79
CA LYS A 423 -8.63 4.78 31.71
C LYS A 423 -7.70 5.82 31.09
N TYR A 424 -7.64 6.98 31.73
CA TYR A 424 -6.64 8.00 31.47
C TYR A 424 -5.51 7.95 32.51
N SER A 425 -4.36 7.40 32.14
CA SER A 425 -3.18 7.30 33.01
C SER A 425 -1.88 7.27 32.22
N ALA A 426 -0.76 7.61 32.86
CA ALA A 426 0.54 7.31 32.28
C ALA A 426 0.68 5.79 32.03
N PRO A 427 1.43 5.35 30.99
CA PRO A 427 1.67 3.93 30.76
C PRO A 427 2.32 3.27 32.00
N ASN A 428 3.46 3.81 32.46
CA ASN A 428 4.06 3.58 33.78
C ASN A 428 5.23 4.56 34.07
N ALA A 429 5.92 4.36 35.20
CA ALA A 429 7.08 5.18 35.60
C ALA A 429 8.32 5.04 34.68
N ASN A 430 8.37 4.00 33.83
CA ASN A 430 9.47 3.74 32.89
C ASN A 430 9.11 4.20 31.46
N THR A 431 8.06 5.01 31.31
CA THR A 431 7.60 5.44 29.99
C THR A 431 8.68 6.25 29.29
N THR A 432 9.05 5.84 28.08
CA THR A 432 9.96 6.61 27.23
C THR A 432 9.13 7.35 26.19
N TRP A 433 9.36 8.66 26.07
CA TRP A 433 8.76 9.51 25.06
C TRP A 433 9.82 9.95 24.04
N PRO A 434 9.44 10.27 22.79
CA PRO A 434 10.33 10.95 21.86
C PRO A 434 10.82 12.25 22.47
N ALA A 435 12.11 12.56 22.35
CA ALA A 435 12.72 13.70 23.05
C ALA A 435 12.09 15.04 22.66
N GLU A 436 11.68 15.15 21.39
CA GLU A 436 10.99 16.28 20.78
C GLU A 436 9.58 16.52 21.32
N SER A 437 8.99 15.53 22.01
CA SER A 437 7.65 15.65 22.58
C SER A 437 7.61 16.49 23.86
N GLY A 438 8.75 16.72 24.51
CA GLY A 438 8.84 17.43 25.79
C GLY A 438 8.02 16.81 26.94
N PHE A 439 7.45 15.61 26.73
CA PHE A 439 6.62 14.92 27.69
C PHE A 439 7.48 14.11 28.67
N THR A 440 7.00 14.05 29.90
CA THR A 440 7.63 13.27 30.97
C THR A 440 6.89 11.96 31.19
N THR A 441 7.46 11.09 32.01
CA THR A 441 6.81 9.84 32.47
C THR A 441 5.48 10.07 33.19
N GLU A 442 5.18 11.30 33.62
CA GLU A 442 3.94 11.67 34.30
C GLU A 442 2.78 11.97 33.34
N ARG A 443 3.06 12.21 32.04
CA ARG A 443 2.01 12.51 31.07
C ARG A 443 1.04 11.33 30.97
N LYS A 444 -0.25 11.63 31.18
CA LYS A 444 -1.31 10.65 31.01
C LYS A 444 -1.57 10.38 29.52
N THR A 445 -2.04 9.18 29.25
CA THR A 445 -2.47 8.72 27.93
C THR A 445 -3.87 8.14 28.06
N GLN A 446 -4.63 8.17 26.97
CA GLN A 446 -5.82 7.36 26.86
C GLN A 446 -5.36 5.92 26.64
N ARG A 447 -5.61 5.07 27.65
CA ARG A 447 -5.26 3.66 27.60
C ARG A 447 -6.46 2.88 27.12
N ASN A 448 -6.31 2.25 25.97
CA ASN A 448 -7.35 1.55 25.24
C ASN A 448 -7.15 0.04 25.32
N LEU A 449 -8.25 -0.68 25.49
CA LEU A 449 -8.29 -2.12 25.65
C LEU A 449 -9.23 -2.73 24.61
N ILE A 450 -8.98 -3.98 24.22
CA ILE A 450 -9.94 -4.75 23.42
C ILE A 450 -11.22 -5.00 24.25
N VAL A 451 -12.39 -4.96 23.60
CA VAL A 451 -13.66 -5.31 24.26
C VAL A 451 -13.55 -6.72 24.87
N GLY A 452 -13.92 -6.85 26.14
CA GLY A 452 -13.78 -8.10 26.91
C GLY A 452 -12.41 -8.30 27.56
N GLY A 453 -11.46 -7.39 27.35
CA GLY A 453 -10.22 -7.27 28.12
C GLY A 453 -9.15 -8.34 27.90
N THR A 454 -9.40 -9.27 26.98
CA THR A 454 -8.48 -10.37 26.64
C THR A 454 -8.14 -10.31 25.15
N TRP A 455 -6.88 -10.04 24.86
CA TRP A 455 -6.34 -10.11 23.51
C TRP A 455 -6.23 -11.57 23.06
N PRO A 456 -6.71 -11.93 21.86
CA PRO A 456 -6.59 -13.28 21.32
C PRO A 456 -5.14 -13.74 21.19
N ALA A 457 -4.93 -15.05 21.28
CA ALA A 457 -3.65 -15.67 20.94
C ALA A 457 -3.41 -15.65 19.43
N GLY A 458 -2.15 -15.53 19.00
CA GLY A 458 -1.76 -15.75 17.61
C GLY A 458 -2.08 -14.61 16.64
N GLU A 459 -2.45 -13.43 17.12
CA GLU A 459 -2.63 -12.27 16.23
C GLU A 459 -1.29 -11.84 15.65
N ILE A 460 -1.15 -11.95 14.33
CA ILE A 460 0.09 -11.59 13.61
C ILE A 460 -0.09 -10.40 12.67
N ASP A 461 -1.32 -9.92 12.50
CA ASP A 461 -1.65 -8.81 11.61
C ASP A 461 -2.90 -8.07 12.11
N GLU A 462 -3.21 -6.94 11.47
CA GLU A 462 -4.35 -6.10 11.82
C GLU A 462 -5.70 -6.83 11.65
N VAL A 463 -6.65 -6.46 12.50
CA VAL A 463 -8.05 -6.91 12.40
C VAL A 463 -8.86 -5.72 11.91
N SER A 464 -9.31 -5.77 10.65
CA SER A 464 -9.95 -4.62 9.96
C SER A 464 -11.20 -4.09 10.65
N THR A 465 -11.86 -4.90 11.48
CA THR A 465 -13.05 -4.50 12.25
C THR A 465 -12.72 -3.97 13.64
N ARG A 466 -11.45 -3.84 14.02
CA ARG A 466 -11.03 -3.37 15.35
C ARG A 466 -10.16 -2.13 15.25
N TYR A 467 -10.70 -0.99 15.67
CA TYR A 467 -10.03 0.30 15.52
C TYR A 467 -10.52 1.36 16.52
N ILE A 468 -9.74 2.44 16.61
CA ILE A 468 -10.10 3.74 17.21
C ILE A 468 -10.02 4.78 16.10
N GLN A 469 -11.01 5.67 16.00
CA GLN A 469 -11.20 6.61 14.90
C GLN A 469 -11.34 8.04 15.40
N PHE A 470 -10.70 8.97 14.69
CA PHE A 470 -10.85 10.42 14.81
C PHE A 470 -11.18 11.02 13.44
N GLY A 471 -11.57 12.29 13.36
CA GLY A 471 -11.69 12.94 12.06
C GLY A 471 -12.02 14.42 12.10
N ILE A 472 -12.01 15.02 10.92
CA ILE A 472 -12.35 16.43 10.70
C ILE A 472 -13.12 16.58 9.40
N GLN A 473 -14.13 17.45 9.41
CA GLN A 473 -14.98 17.74 8.26
C GLN A 473 -14.84 19.22 7.87
N ALA A 474 -14.80 19.50 6.57
CA ALA A 474 -14.84 20.87 6.06
C ALA A 474 -16.22 21.50 6.30
N ASN A 475 -16.24 22.74 6.80
CA ASN A 475 -17.48 23.48 6.98
C ASN A 475 -18.11 23.87 5.64
N GLN A 476 -19.41 24.15 5.69
CA GLN A 476 -20.11 24.74 4.55
C GLN A 476 -19.42 26.03 4.10
N ALA A 477 -19.32 26.24 2.78
CA ALA A 477 -18.67 27.39 2.14
C ALA A 477 -17.16 27.55 2.42
N THR A 478 -16.50 26.52 2.95
CA THR A 478 -15.05 26.47 3.10
C THR A 478 -14.46 25.33 2.30
N GLU A 479 -13.22 25.52 1.87
CA GLU A 479 -12.36 24.45 1.44
C GLU A 479 -11.25 24.28 2.48
N LEU A 480 -11.15 23.08 3.05
CA LEU A 480 -10.17 22.76 4.09
C LEU A 480 -9.03 21.94 3.48
N ASN A 481 -7.84 22.54 3.43
CA ASN A 481 -6.63 21.90 2.95
C ASN A 481 -5.84 21.36 4.15
N ILE A 482 -5.84 20.04 4.36
CA ILE A 482 -5.13 19.38 5.46
C ILE A 482 -3.65 19.28 5.12
N ASP A 483 -2.80 19.79 6.00
CA ASP A 483 -1.34 19.86 5.80
C ASP A 483 -0.55 19.05 6.83
N SER A 484 -1.19 18.60 7.91
CA SER A 484 -0.54 17.78 8.93
C SER A 484 -1.52 16.90 9.69
N ILE A 485 -1.10 15.66 9.92
CA ILE A 485 -1.71 14.73 10.88
C ILE A 485 -0.59 14.31 11.83
N GLY A 486 -0.87 14.24 13.14
CA GLY A 486 0.09 13.76 14.12
C GLY A 486 -0.57 13.11 15.33
N LEU A 487 0.12 12.16 15.95
CA LEU A 487 -0.28 11.57 17.23
C LEU A 487 0.93 10.92 17.92
N TYR A 488 0.76 10.57 19.20
CA TYR A 488 1.64 9.62 19.88
C TYR A 488 0.91 8.32 20.17
N VAL A 489 1.54 7.20 19.83
CA VAL A 489 1.01 5.85 20.05
C VAL A 489 2.03 4.97 20.76
N GLY A 490 1.58 4.11 21.67
CA GLY A 490 2.46 3.20 22.41
C GLY A 490 1.72 1.96 22.89
N GLY A 491 2.47 1.00 23.43
CA GLY A 491 1.91 -0.18 24.08
C GLY A 491 2.28 -0.23 25.55
N ALA A 492 1.38 -0.68 26.42
CA ALA A 492 1.68 -0.91 27.83
C ALA A 492 1.31 -2.33 28.28
N GLY A 493 2.06 -2.87 29.23
CA GLY A 493 1.84 -4.20 29.81
C GLY A 493 2.57 -5.35 29.10
N GLY A 494 3.40 -5.07 28.09
CA GLY A 494 4.25 -6.06 27.42
C GLY A 494 4.62 -5.65 25.99
N ASN A 495 5.53 -6.40 25.36
CA ASN A 495 6.10 -6.08 24.04
C ASN A 495 5.28 -6.62 22.86
N GLY A 496 4.10 -7.19 23.10
CA GLY A 496 3.25 -7.78 22.05
C GLY A 496 2.38 -6.77 21.31
N MET A 497 2.23 -5.53 21.81
CA MET A 497 1.34 -4.55 21.16
C MET A 497 1.86 -4.19 19.77
N ARG A 498 0.95 -4.07 18.81
CA ARG A 498 1.21 -3.68 17.42
C ARG A 498 0.07 -2.78 16.95
N CYS A 499 0.34 -1.93 15.98
CA CYS A 499 -0.72 -1.20 15.31
C CYS A 499 -0.33 -0.74 13.90
N ARG A 500 -1.33 -0.46 13.07
CA ARG A 500 -1.20 0.39 11.90
C ARG A 500 -2.05 1.65 12.06
N VAL A 501 -1.61 2.74 11.47
CA VAL A 501 -2.34 4.01 11.44
C VAL A 501 -2.59 4.42 10.00
N TRP A 502 -3.84 4.70 9.68
CA TRP A 502 -4.29 5.01 8.32
C TRP A 502 -5.23 6.22 8.35
N TYR A 503 -5.26 7.03 7.30
CA TYR A 503 -6.36 7.95 7.07
C TYR A 503 -7.14 7.59 5.80
N SER A 504 -8.38 8.03 5.69
CA SER A 504 -9.19 7.90 4.48
C SER A 504 -10.19 9.05 4.35
N LEU A 505 -10.61 9.33 3.13
CA LEU A 505 -11.76 10.21 2.83
C LEU A 505 -13.09 9.43 2.78
N ASN A 506 -13.00 8.10 2.73
CA ASN A 506 -14.16 7.22 2.72
C ASN A 506 -14.37 6.61 4.11
N GLU A 507 -15.60 6.67 4.61
CA GLU A 507 -15.95 6.14 5.94
C GLU A 507 -15.72 4.63 6.06
N ASP A 508 -15.86 3.88 4.96
CA ASP A 508 -15.58 2.44 4.89
C ASP A 508 -14.07 2.11 4.83
N PHE A 509 -13.20 3.13 4.78
CA PHE A 509 -11.76 3.01 4.60
C PHE A 509 -11.32 2.33 3.30
N SER A 510 -12.18 2.34 2.28
CA SER A 510 -11.74 2.10 0.91
C SER A 510 -10.71 3.16 0.51
N ASN A 511 -9.65 2.74 -0.20
CA ASN A 511 -8.52 3.59 -0.63
C ASN A 511 -7.80 4.32 0.52
N ALA A 512 -7.73 3.73 1.71
CA ALA A 512 -7.04 4.32 2.84
C ALA A 512 -5.52 4.45 2.60
N VAL A 513 -4.93 5.49 3.18
CA VAL A 513 -3.49 5.79 3.10
C VAL A 513 -2.83 5.52 4.45
N ALA A 514 -1.86 4.62 4.48
CA ALA A 514 -1.08 4.31 5.67
C ALA A 514 -0.12 5.46 6.03
N ILE A 515 -0.09 5.86 7.30
CA ILE A 515 0.84 6.86 7.84
C ILE A 515 1.83 6.29 8.87
N ALA A 516 1.54 5.11 9.44
CA ALA A 516 2.49 4.35 10.26
C ALA A 516 2.18 2.86 10.24
N ASP A 517 3.23 2.03 10.24
CA ASP A 517 3.16 0.57 10.39
C ASP A 517 4.12 0.12 11.50
N TYR A 518 3.57 -0.33 12.62
CA TYR A 518 4.30 -0.93 13.73
C TYR A 518 4.00 -2.42 13.87
N SER A 519 3.93 -3.15 12.75
CA SER A 519 3.67 -4.60 12.72
C SER A 519 4.84 -5.46 13.24
N THR A 520 6.07 -4.96 13.13
CA THR A 520 7.27 -5.71 13.53
C THR A 520 7.52 -5.62 15.03
N SER A 521 7.50 -4.42 15.61
CA SER A 521 7.83 -4.21 17.02
C SER A 521 7.24 -2.91 17.59
N MET A 522 6.72 -2.99 18.81
CA MET A 522 6.57 -1.86 19.73
C MET A 522 7.11 -2.26 21.09
N VAL A 523 8.02 -1.46 21.63
CA VAL A 523 8.61 -1.68 22.95
C VAL A 523 7.61 -1.26 24.02
N SER A 524 7.44 -2.09 25.05
CA SER A 524 6.53 -1.80 26.15
C SER A 524 6.90 -0.50 26.84
N ASN A 525 5.90 0.37 26.99
CA ASN A 525 5.96 1.69 27.59
C ASN A 525 6.84 2.68 26.80
N THR A 526 7.08 2.41 25.53
CA THR A 526 7.65 3.41 24.61
C THR A 526 6.51 4.04 23.80
N MET A 527 6.44 5.36 23.83
CA MET A 527 5.57 6.15 22.96
C MET A 527 6.32 6.49 21.69
N TYR A 528 5.65 6.39 20.56
CA TYR A 528 6.17 6.67 19.23
C TYR A 528 5.42 7.84 18.64
N ALA A 529 6.16 8.78 18.03
CA ALA A 529 5.55 9.86 17.25
C ALA A 529 5.13 9.30 15.88
N VAL A 530 3.90 9.57 15.51
CA VAL A 530 3.38 9.38 14.15
C VAL A 530 3.10 10.75 13.58
N SER A 531 3.59 11.02 12.38
CA SER A 531 3.34 12.27 11.68
C SER A 531 3.21 12.03 10.19
N ALA A 532 2.25 12.70 9.56
CA ALA A 532 2.12 12.79 8.11
C ALA A 532 1.89 14.25 7.69
N THR A 533 2.31 14.59 6.49
CA THR A 533 2.02 15.87 5.82
C THR A 533 1.22 15.57 4.56
N PRO A 534 -0.06 15.17 4.71
CA PRO A 534 -0.90 14.87 3.55
C PRO A 534 -1.12 16.13 2.71
N VAL A 535 -1.43 15.95 1.44
CA VAL A 535 -1.97 17.01 0.58
C VAL A 535 -3.40 16.63 0.28
N VAL A 536 -4.29 16.95 1.22
CA VAL A 536 -5.71 16.58 1.15
C VAL A 536 -6.55 17.83 1.12
N ARG A 537 -7.40 17.94 0.10
CA ARG A 537 -8.40 18.98 -0.05
C ARG A 537 -9.77 18.41 0.31
N LEU A 538 -10.45 19.04 1.27
CA LEU A 538 -11.82 18.73 1.65
C LEU A 538 -12.72 19.90 1.23
N THR A 539 -13.66 19.63 0.32
CA THR A 539 -14.75 20.55 -0.01
C THR A 539 -15.88 20.45 1.01
N ALA A 540 -16.83 21.38 0.98
CA ALA A 540 -17.89 21.48 1.98
C ALA A 540 -18.60 20.14 2.27
N GLY A 541 -18.52 19.68 3.52
CA GLY A 541 -19.11 18.41 3.99
C GLY A 541 -18.23 17.18 3.81
N GLU A 542 -17.13 17.26 3.07
CA GLU A 542 -16.16 16.16 2.97
C GLU A 542 -15.38 16.01 4.27
N THR A 543 -15.02 14.77 4.58
CA THR A 543 -14.47 14.38 5.87
C THR A 543 -13.20 13.58 5.69
N LEU A 544 -12.17 13.91 6.47
CA LEU A 544 -11.01 13.04 6.65
C LEU A 544 -11.18 12.24 7.94
N TYR A 545 -11.07 10.93 7.82
CA TYR A 545 -11.07 9.98 8.93
C TYR A 545 -9.66 9.47 9.19
N LEU A 546 -9.29 9.30 10.46
CA LEU A 546 -8.02 8.74 10.92
C LEU A 546 -8.32 7.51 11.79
N ARG A 547 -7.81 6.33 11.43
CA ARG A 547 -7.96 5.09 12.23
C ARG A 547 -6.64 4.52 12.70
N ILE A 548 -6.67 4.00 13.92
CA ILE A 548 -5.60 3.19 14.52
C ILE A 548 -6.14 1.77 14.69
N TYR A 549 -5.46 0.78 14.11
CA TYR A 549 -5.83 -0.64 14.14
C TYR A 549 -4.87 -1.44 15.02
N PRO A 550 -5.21 -1.74 16.28
CA PRO A 550 -4.32 -2.47 17.19
C PRO A 550 -4.51 -4.00 17.15
N TRP A 551 -3.43 -4.73 17.43
CA TRP A 551 -3.46 -6.16 17.77
C TRP A 551 -2.35 -6.50 18.77
N TYR A 552 -2.44 -7.67 19.39
CA TYR A 552 -1.42 -8.13 20.34
C TYR A 552 -0.77 -9.42 19.86
N ASN A 553 0.46 -9.30 19.37
CA ASN A 553 1.26 -10.44 18.95
C ASN A 553 1.83 -11.18 20.16
N ASN A 554 1.18 -12.28 20.50
CA ASN A 554 1.64 -13.23 21.51
C ASN A 554 1.12 -14.63 21.20
N SER A 555 1.88 -15.66 21.56
CA SER A 555 1.50 -17.06 21.36
C SER A 555 0.32 -17.50 22.24
N SER A 556 0.05 -16.78 23.33
CA SER A 556 -1.06 -17.04 24.24
C SER A 556 -1.94 -15.80 24.39
N ALA A 557 -3.21 -16.01 24.75
CA ALA A 557 -4.13 -14.92 25.06
C ALA A 557 -3.55 -14.04 26.18
N ALA A 558 -3.73 -12.73 26.06
CA ALA A 558 -3.08 -11.77 26.94
C ALA A 558 -4.08 -10.79 27.55
N THR A 559 -3.98 -10.57 28.86
CA THR A 559 -4.82 -9.61 29.58
C THR A 559 -3.98 -8.43 30.11
N GLY A 560 -4.65 -7.31 30.41
CA GLY A 560 -4.01 -6.13 30.99
C GLY A 560 -3.05 -5.38 30.05
N LYS A 561 -3.12 -5.66 28.74
CA LYS A 561 -2.31 -4.99 27.70
C LYS A 561 -3.14 -3.87 27.11
N THR A 562 -2.57 -2.69 26.93
CA THR A 562 -3.32 -1.55 26.38
C THR A 562 -2.54 -0.86 25.30
N LEU A 563 -3.25 -0.39 24.28
CA LEU A 563 -2.75 0.63 23.38
C LEU A 563 -2.83 1.97 24.12
N CYS A 564 -1.82 2.82 24.00
CA CYS A 564 -1.77 4.14 24.63
C CYS A 564 -1.79 5.19 23.52
N LEU A 565 -2.73 6.13 23.57
CA LEU A 565 -2.83 7.27 22.65
C LEU A 565 -2.65 8.60 23.38
N SER A 566 -2.06 9.58 22.71
CA SER A 566 -1.94 10.94 23.22
C SER A 566 -1.76 11.97 22.11
N ALA A 567 -2.28 13.18 22.35
CA ALA A 567 -2.04 14.37 21.51
C ALA A 567 -2.28 14.11 20.01
N VAL A 568 -3.47 13.64 19.66
CA VAL A 568 -3.89 13.50 18.25
C VAL A 568 -4.14 14.90 17.69
N THR A 569 -3.63 15.17 16.49
CA THR A 569 -3.74 16.45 15.79
C THR A 569 -4.10 16.23 14.33
N ILE A 570 -5.03 17.05 13.83
CA ILE A 570 -5.27 17.23 12.40
C ILE A 570 -5.24 18.73 12.12
N ARG A 571 -4.37 19.17 11.21
CA ARG A 571 -4.13 20.58 10.90
C ARG A 571 -4.34 20.87 9.43
N GLY A 572 -4.73 22.10 9.15
CA GLY A 572 -4.86 22.57 7.79
C GLY A 572 -5.13 24.06 7.69
N VAL A 573 -5.49 24.48 6.49
CA VAL A 573 -5.88 25.85 6.17
C VAL A 573 -7.21 25.84 5.47
N ALA A 574 -8.18 26.56 6.05
CA ALA A 574 -9.48 26.78 5.45
C ALA A 574 -9.49 28.06 4.62
N THR A 575 -9.85 27.95 3.35
CA THR A 575 -10.05 29.08 2.44
C THR A 575 -11.54 29.26 2.14
N ALA A 576 -11.93 30.46 1.73
CA ALA A 576 -13.29 30.69 1.26
C ALA A 576 -13.51 29.87 -0.02
N ASP A 577 -14.61 29.12 -0.07
CA ASP A 577 -14.99 28.42 -1.30
C ASP A 577 -15.31 29.45 -2.38
N ALA A 578 -14.51 29.46 -3.45
CA ALA A 578 -14.63 30.40 -4.57
C ALA A 578 -16.01 30.35 -5.25
N THR A 579 -16.81 29.30 -5.05
CA THR A 579 -18.17 29.18 -5.58
C THR A 579 -19.26 29.80 -4.69
N SER A 580 -18.95 30.13 -3.43
CA SER A 580 -19.96 30.52 -2.43
C SER A 580 -20.24 32.04 -2.32
N GLY A 581 -19.42 32.89 -2.92
CA GLY A 581 -19.64 34.35 -2.98
C GLY A 581 -19.64 35.10 -1.63
N VAL A 582 -19.34 34.43 -0.51
CA VAL A 582 -19.28 35.04 0.82
C VAL A 582 -17.81 35.18 1.23
N GLY A 583 -17.31 36.42 1.20
CA GLY A 583 -15.93 36.73 1.60
C GLY A 583 -15.74 36.60 3.12
N ILE A 584 -14.65 35.96 3.54
CA ILE A 584 -14.18 35.99 4.94
C ILE A 584 -13.62 37.40 5.19
N THR A 585 -14.23 38.15 6.10
CA THR A 585 -13.79 39.52 6.41
C THR A 585 -12.63 39.47 7.42
N GLU A 586 -11.41 39.78 7.00
CA GLU A 586 -10.28 39.92 7.92
C GLU A 586 -10.45 41.18 8.79
N GLN A 587 -10.55 41.01 10.11
CA GLN A 587 -10.37 42.12 11.05
C GLN A 587 -8.88 42.29 11.38
N ASN A 588 -8.39 43.52 11.20
CA ASN A 588 -7.06 43.93 11.67
C ASN A 588 -7.09 44.07 13.20
N LEU A 589 -6.48 43.12 13.89
CA LEU A 589 -6.45 43.04 15.34
C LEU A 589 -5.03 43.31 15.87
N GLU A 590 -4.93 43.98 17.02
CA GLU A 590 -3.65 44.30 17.67
C GLU A 590 -3.20 43.15 18.59
N VAL A 591 -1.90 42.94 18.78
CA VAL A 591 -1.37 41.88 19.65
C VAL A 591 -1.27 42.37 21.10
N LYS A 592 -1.98 41.72 22.03
CA LYS A 592 -1.97 41.99 23.49
C LYS A 592 -0.95 41.18 24.27
N ALA A 593 -0.69 39.93 23.90
CA ALA A 593 0.28 39.08 24.59
C ALA A 593 0.98 38.13 23.61
N VAL A 594 2.21 37.73 23.92
CA VAL A 594 2.96 36.74 23.13
C VAL A 594 3.50 35.68 24.07
N GLU A 595 3.12 34.44 23.81
CA GLU A 595 3.53 33.25 24.54
C GLU A 595 4.24 32.31 23.57
N TYR A 596 5.26 31.62 24.05
CA TYR A 596 6.02 30.68 23.24
C TYR A 596 5.67 29.28 23.68
N TYR A 597 5.63 28.32 22.77
CA TYR A 597 5.32 26.93 23.04
C TYR A 597 6.31 26.06 22.26
N ALA A 598 6.71 24.91 22.79
CA ALA A 598 7.38 23.91 21.96
C ALA A 598 6.36 23.30 20.98
N ILE A 599 6.84 22.59 19.95
CA ILE A 599 5.95 21.98 18.93
C ILE A 599 4.93 20.99 19.54
N ASP A 600 5.25 20.49 20.72
CA ASP A 600 4.46 19.60 21.58
C ASP A 600 3.38 20.29 22.43
N GLY A 601 3.23 21.63 22.33
CA GLY A 601 2.25 22.40 23.09
C GLY A 601 2.68 22.80 24.50
N ARG A 602 3.93 22.57 24.92
CA ARG A 602 4.45 23.03 26.22
C ARG A 602 4.83 24.50 26.20
N GLN A 603 4.24 25.31 27.07
CA GLN A 603 4.55 26.75 27.18
C GLN A 603 6.02 26.97 27.61
N LEU A 604 6.72 27.80 26.86
CA LEU A 604 8.10 28.22 27.05
C LEU A 604 8.11 29.63 27.64
N GLY A 605 8.93 29.86 28.66
CA GLY A 605 9.00 31.16 29.34
C GLY A 605 9.63 32.29 28.52
N LYS A 606 10.22 31.98 27.36
CA LYS A 606 10.83 32.93 26.42
C LYS A 606 10.98 32.31 25.03
N GLU A 607 11.21 33.15 24.03
CA GLU A 607 11.47 32.74 22.65
C GLU A 607 12.72 31.82 22.56
N PRO A 608 12.61 30.63 21.95
CA PRO A 608 13.73 29.75 21.68
C PRO A 608 14.78 30.38 20.75
N GLN A 609 16.04 29.98 20.93
CA GLN A 609 17.17 30.47 20.12
C GLN A 609 17.52 29.54 18.96
N GLN A 610 16.95 28.34 18.90
CA GLN A 610 17.17 27.33 17.86
C GLN A 610 15.99 26.34 17.82
N GLY A 611 15.70 25.78 16.65
CA GLY A 611 14.70 24.72 16.46
C GLY A 611 13.29 25.23 16.16
N ILE A 612 12.33 24.31 16.05
CA ILE A 612 10.93 24.64 15.76
C ILE A 612 10.14 24.89 17.05
N TYR A 613 9.45 26.01 17.12
CA TYR A 613 8.58 26.36 18.22
C TYR A 613 7.34 27.09 17.72
N ILE A 614 6.35 27.21 18.59
CA ILE A 614 5.06 27.83 18.35
C ILE A 614 5.03 29.17 19.08
N VAL A 615 4.49 30.20 18.43
CA VAL A 615 4.27 31.53 18.99
C VAL A 615 2.77 31.78 19.03
N ARG A 616 2.22 31.89 20.23
CA ARG A 616 0.82 32.21 20.49
C ARG A 616 0.70 33.69 20.80
N LYS A 617 0.03 34.45 19.93
CA LYS A 617 -0.24 35.88 20.07
C LYS A 617 -1.69 36.08 20.47
N GLN A 618 -1.95 36.53 21.68
CA GLN A 618 -3.30 36.95 22.06
C GLN A 618 -3.59 38.32 21.43
N MET A 619 -4.73 38.46 20.77
CA MET A 619 -5.14 39.63 20.01
C MET A 619 -6.12 40.51 20.80
N SER A 620 -6.39 41.72 20.32
CA SER A 620 -7.15 42.75 21.03
C SER A 620 -8.61 42.41 21.25
N ASP A 621 -9.22 41.63 20.36
CA ASP A 621 -10.57 41.06 20.45
C ASP A 621 -10.67 39.78 21.30
N GLY A 622 -9.53 39.33 21.85
CA GLY A 622 -9.45 38.09 22.62
C GLY A 622 -9.18 36.83 21.78
N SER A 623 -9.14 36.96 20.44
CA SER A 623 -8.68 35.86 19.57
C SER A 623 -7.20 35.59 19.80
N VAL A 624 -6.74 34.40 19.43
CA VAL A 624 -5.35 33.98 19.60
C VAL A 624 -4.82 33.55 18.24
N ARG A 625 -3.70 34.12 17.82
CA ARG A 625 -2.99 33.75 16.58
C ARG A 625 -1.77 32.92 16.91
N VAL A 626 -1.73 31.70 16.41
CA VAL A 626 -0.63 30.76 16.64
C VAL A 626 0.24 30.66 15.39
N THR A 627 1.55 30.83 15.50
CA THR A 627 2.50 30.80 14.37
C THR A 627 3.66 29.87 14.68
N LYS A 628 3.93 28.89 13.81
CA LYS A 628 5.11 28.04 13.90
C LYS A 628 6.33 28.80 13.37
N MET A 629 7.36 28.91 14.18
CA MET A 629 8.61 29.60 13.89
C MET A 629 9.74 28.57 13.87
N LEU A 630 10.62 28.68 12.88
CA LEU A 630 11.90 27.96 12.83
C LEU A 630 13.00 29.01 13.00
N LYS A 631 13.87 28.83 13.99
CA LYS A 631 15.09 29.64 14.17
C LYS A 631 16.34 28.81 13.97
#